data_AF-A0A1N7P5E2-F1
#
_entry.id   AF-A0A1N7P5E2-F1
#
_cell.length_a   1.000
_cell.length_b   1.000
_cell.length_c   1.000
_cell.angle_alpha   90.00
_cell.angle_beta   90.00
_cell.angle_gamma   90.00
#
_symmetry.space_group_name_H-M   'P 1'
#
loop_
_entity.id
_entity.type
_entity.pdbx_description
1 polymer ?
#
loop_
_entity_poly.entity_id
_entity_poly.type
_entity_poly.pdbx_seq_one_letter_code
_entity_poly.pdbx_strand_id
1 'polypeptide(L)'
;MIEYNTGRCGGAPVLQGRRLTIYDIVTKIEVEGNLEVAVCDYEITMEEARESVHYCVNRICEQEPELMNFCHGCVLRTQADGEEFCAEDYEEVTVTGGAYWKSKKDDSVFMGTWSELEVKIKGEETWLIAGRMMMQYIELHP
;
A
#
# COMPACT_ATOMS: atom_id res chain seq x y z
N MET A 1 10.67 -3.21 16.54
CA MET A 1 11.53 -4.15 15.78
C MET A 1 11.75 -3.75 14.31
N ILE A 2 11.53 -2.49 13.96
CA ILE A 2 11.65 -2.01 12.57
C ILE A 2 13.01 -1.36 12.40
N GLU A 3 13.74 -1.71 11.34
CA GLU A 3 15.03 -1.13 11.01
C GLU A 3 15.04 -0.55 9.60
N TYR A 4 15.92 0.42 9.39
CA TYR A 4 16.22 0.96 8.07
C TYR A 4 17.63 0.56 7.70
N ASN A 5 17.77 -0.04 6.52
CA ASN A 5 19.05 -0.55 6.06
C ASN A 5 19.19 -0.33 4.57
N THR A 6 20.06 0.59 4.16
CA THR A 6 20.29 0.91 2.73
C THR A 6 20.85 -0.27 1.93
N GLY A 7 21.42 -1.28 2.60
CA GLY A 7 21.85 -2.54 2.01
C GLY A 7 20.74 -3.60 1.88
N ARG A 8 19.50 -3.31 2.33
CA ARG A 8 18.36 -4.24 2.30
C ARG A 8 17.11 -3.56 1.76
N CYS A 9 16.42 -4.20 0.81
CA CYS A 9 15.18 -3.70 0.22
C CYS A 9 15.29 -2.23 -0.25
N GLY A 10 16.44 -1.86 -0.79
CA GLY A 10 16.73 -0.51 -1.28
C GLY A 10 16.85 0.57 -0.21
N GLY A 11 16.64 0.30 1.08
CA GLY A 11 16.52 1.32 2.14
C GLY A 11 15.11 1.45 2.73
N ALA A 12 14.15 0.67 2.24
CA ALA A 12 12.80 0.57 2.82
C ALA A 12 12.82 0.20 4.31
N PRO A 13 11.83 0.66 5.10
CA PRO A 13 11.62 0.16 6.44
C PRO A 13 11.31 -1.34 6.37
N VAL A 14 12.05 -2.13 7.14
CA VAL A 14 11.97 -3.59 7.17
C VAL A 14 11.88 -4.10 8.60
N LEU A 15 11.33 -5.31 8.77
CA LEU A 15 11.50 -6.02 10.04
C LEU A 15 12.97 -6.39 10.26
N GLN A 16 13.43 -6.20 11.50
CA GLN A 16 14.81 -6.46 11.89
C GLN A 16 15.21 -7.90 11.58
N GLY A 17 16.35 -8.07 10.93
CA GLY A 17 16.85 -9.40 10.54
C GLY A 17 16.07 -10.12 9.43
N ARG A 18 15.05 -9.46 8.83
CA ARG A 18 14.23 -10.01 7.74
C ARG A 18 14.38 -9.18 6.47
N ARG A 19 14.17 -9.80 5.31
CA ARG A 19 14.01 -9.11 4.01
C ARG A 19 12.53 -8.90 3.71
N LEU A 20 11.81 -8.31 4.66
CA LEU A 20 10.38 -8.12 4.59
C LEU A 20 10.07 -6.66 4.92
N THR A 21 9.52 -5.92 3.97
CA THR A 21 9.22 -4.50 4.16
C THR A 21 7.91 -4.32 4.93
N ILE A 22 7.75 -3.16 5.57
CA ILE A 22 6.48 -2.81 6.21
C ILE A 22 5.33 -2.78 5.20
N TYR A 23 5.61 -2.33 3.96
CA TYR A 23 4.64 -2.38 2.87
C TYR A 23 4.18 -3.80 2.56
N ASP A 24 5.11 -4.76 2.43
CA ASP A 24 4.78 -6.16 2.12
C ASP A 24 3.87 -6.77 3.18
N ILE A 25 4.11 -6.43 4.46
CA ILE A 25 3.32 -6.91 5.60
C ILE A 25 1.91 -6.33 5.54
N VAL A 26 1.78 -5.01 5.44
CA VAL A 26 0.47 -4.35 5.43
C VAL A 26 -0.35 -4.80 4.22
N THR A 27 0.24 -4.83 3.03
CA THR A 27 -0.47 -5.28 1.83
C THR A 27 -0.88 -6.74 1.87
N LYS A 28 -0.05 -7.63 2.44
CA LYS A 28 -0.44 -9.03 2.65
C LYS A 28 -1.63 -9.15 3.60
N ILE A 29 -1.64 -8.41 4.70
CA ILE A 29 -2.77 -8.41 5.64
C ILE A 29 -4.06 -7.97 4.92
N GLU A 30 -3.99 -6.95 4.04
CA GLU A 30 -5.16 -6.49 3.27
C GLU A 30 -5.64 -7.58 2.31
N VAL A 31 -4.71 -8.17 1.55
CA VAL A 31 -5.01 -9.18 0.53
C VAL A 31 -5.62 -10.44 1.16
N GLU A 32 -5.11 -10.87 2.31
CA GLU A 32 -5.63 -12.04 3.02
C GLU A 32 -6.94 -11.74 3.76
N GLY A 33 -7.21 -10.47 4.09
CA GLY A 33 -8.34 -10.08 4.94
C GLY A 33 -8.33 -10.73 6.33
N ASN A 34 -7.16 -11.24 6.74
CA ASN A 34 -6.97 -11.96 7.99
C ASN A 34 -5.53 -11.80 8.47
N LEU A 35 -5.38 -11.25 9.68
CA LEU A 35 -4.08 -10.95 10.27
C LEU A 35 -3.31 -12.23 10.61
N GLU A 36 -3.96 -13.25 11.17
CA GLU A 36 -3.33 -14.51 11.55
C GLU A 36 -2.77 -15.27 10.35
N VAL A 37 -3.48 -15.27 9.22
CA VAL A 37 -3.02 -15.89 7.97
C VAL A 37 -1.77 -15.20 7.45
N ALA A 38 -1.76 -13.86 7.42
CA ALA A 38 -0.59 -13.10 7.00
C ALA A 38 0.63 -13.32 7.92
N VAL A 39 0.39 -13.40 9.23
CA VAL A 39 1.42 -13.69 10.25
C VAL A 39 2.03 -15.08 10.03
N CYS A 40 1.19 -16.10 9.81
CA CYS A 40 1.65 -17.46 9.51
C CYS A 40 2.44 -17.53 8.20
N ASP A 41 1.94 -16.92 7.13
CA ASP A 41 2.55 -16.98 5.80
C ASP A 41 3.92 -16.33 5.75
N TYR A 42 4.09 -15.20 6.42
CA TYR A 42 5.39 -14.53 6.53
C TYR A 42 6.23 -15.02 7.70
N GLU A 43 5.75 -16.00 8.47
CA GLU A 43 6.38 -16.56 9.66
C GLU A 43 6.81 -15.49 10.69
N ILE A 44 6.07 -14.37 10.77
CA ILE A 44 6.32 -13.28 11.71
C ILE A 44 5.52 -13.49 12.99
N THR A 45 5.75 -12.67 14.00
CA THR A 45 4.93 -12.63 15.21
C THR A 45 3.76 -11.66 15.03
N MET A 46 2.71 -11.88 15.84
CA MET A 46 1.57 -10.95 15.91
C MET A 46 2.00 -9.54 16.33
N GLU A 47 3.00 -9.43 17.21
CA GLU A 47 3.56 -8.15 17.65
C GLU A 47 4.24 -7.41 16.51
N GLU A 48 5.08 -8.10 15.72
CA GLU A 48 5.72 -7.52 14.53
C GLU A 48 4.70 -7.04 13.49
N ALA A 49 3.62 -7.80 13.27
CA ALA A 49 2.55 -7.40 12.38
C ALA A 49 1.81 -6.13 12.89
N ARG A 50 1.49 -6.10 14.18
CA ARG A 50 0.85 -4.93 14.82
C ARG A 50 1.76 -3.69 14.79
N GLU A 51 3.04 -3.84 15.11
CA GLU A 51 4.02 -2.74 14.99
C GLU A 51 4.12 -2.23 13.55
N SER A 52 4.10 -3.13 12.56
CA SER A 52 4.15 -2.77 11.14
C SER A 52 2.93 -1.94 10.70
N VAL A 53 1.73 -2.35 11.11
CA VAL A 53 0.50 -1.60 10.88
C VAL A 53 0.54 -0.24 11.59
N HIS A 54 0.96 -0.21 12.86
CA HIS A 54 1.12 1.02 13.63
C HIS A 54 2.12 1.99 13.00
N TYR A 55 3.23 1.47 12.50
CA TYR A 55 4.25 2.25 11.82
C TYR A 55 3.70 2.90 10.55
N CYS A 56 2.97 2.14 9.73
CA CYS A 56 2.43 2.64 8.46
C CYS A 56 1.30 3.66 8.68
N VAL A 57 0.36 3.41 9.61
CA VAL A 57 -0.77 4.34 9.85
C VAL A 57 -0.30 5.69 10.39
N ASN A 58 0.73 5.70 11.23
CA ASN A 58 1.29 6.93 11.80
C ASN A 58 2.31 7.61 10.88
N ARG A 59 2.57 7.02 9.70
CA ARG A 59 3.53 7.53 8.71
C ARG A 59 4.87 7.86 9.36
N ILE A 60 5.36 6.97 10.23
CA ILE A 60 6.58 7.22 11.02
C ILE A 60 7.79 7.51 10.11
N CYS A 61 7.84 6.90 8.93
CA CYS A 61 8.88 7.20 7.93
C CYS A 61 8.94 8.67 7.48
N GLU A 62 7.84 9.43 7.54
CA GLU A 62 7.84 10.86 7.19
C GLU A 62 8.57 11.72 8.24
N GLN A 63 8.76 11.19 9.45
CA GLN A 63 9.43 11.88 10.55
C GLN A 63 10.96 11.81 10.43
N GLU A 64 11.48 11.00 9.51
CA GLU A 64 12.91 10.80 9.25
C GLU A 64 13.26 11.25 7.82
N PRO A 65 13.77 12.49 7.64
CA PRO A 65 14.01 13.08 6.32
C PRO A 65 14.91 12.26 5.39
N GLU A 66 15.87 11.52 5.95
CA GLU A 66 16.78 10.63 5.25
C GLU A 66 16.11 9.39 4.66
N LEU A 67 14.86 9.12 5.02
CA LEU A 67 14.08 7.96 4.62
C LEU A 67 12.89 8.30 3.73
N MET A 68 12.70 9.57 3.37
CA MET A 68 11.59 10.00 2.50
C MET A 68 11.53 9.20 1.20
N ASN A 69 12.66 8.97 0.53
CA ASN A 69 12.73 8.18 -0.72
C ASN A 69 12.27 6.72 -0.56
N PHE A 70 12.19 6.23 0.67
CA PHE A 70 11.85 4.85 1.01
C PHE A 70 10.53 4.72 1.79
N CYS A 71 9.98 5.85 2.25
CA CYS A 71 8.66 5.98 2.86
C CYS A 71 7.52 5.72 1.85
N HIS A 72 7.83 5.75 0.55
CA HIS A 72 6.86 5.60 -0.51
C HIS A 72 6.21 4.21 -0.66
N GLY A 73 6.73 3.19 0.04
CA GLY A 73 5.98 1.94 0.21
C GLY A 73 4.67 2.18 0.96
N CYS A 74 4.67 3.00 2.01
CA CYS A 74 3.44 3.39 2.69
C CYS A 74 2.69 4.54 1.99
N VAL A 75 3.41 5.35 1.21
CA VAL A 75 2.88 6.51 0.47
C VAL A 75 3.18 6.33 -1.03
N LEU A 76 2.28 5.63 -1.72
CA LEU A 76 2.16 5.61 -3.19
C LEU A 76 3.42 5.16 -3.97
N ARG A 77 3.42 3.91 -4.41
CA ARG A 77 4.36 3.37 -5.42
C ARG A 77 4.46 4.26 -6.67
N THR A 78 3.35 4.88 -7.09
CA THR A 78 3.33 5.83 -8.22
C THR A 78 4.09 7.12 -7.97
N GLN A 79 4.11 7.64 -6.72
CA GLN A 79 4.91 8.82 -6.40
C GLN A 79 6.41 8.51 -6.41
N ALA A 80 6.81 7.31 -5.98
CA ALA A 80 8.20 6.86 -6.11
C ALA A 80 8.63 6.66 -7.57
N ASP A 81 7.74 6.11 -8.39
CA ASP A 81 8.00 5.85 -9.82
C ASP A 81 7.82 7.12 -10.70
N GLY A 82 7.38 8.25 -10.11
CA GLY A 82 7.14 9.51 -10.81
C GLY A 82 5.94 9.47 -11.76
N GLU A 83 5.06 8.48 -11.59
CA GLU A 83 3.85 8.33 -12.39
C GLU A 83 2.73 9.21 -11.84
N GLU A 84 2.50 10.35 -12.48
CA GLU A 84 1.30 11.15 -12.24
C GLU A 84 0.11 10.57 -13.00
N PHE A 85 -1.01 10.40 -12.30
CA PHE A 85 -2.28 10.09 -12.95
C PHE A 85 -2.65 11.24 -13.89
N CYS A 86 -2.61 10.99 -15.20
CA CYS A 86 -2.99 11.95 -16.22
C CYS A 86 -4.39 11.62 -16.74
N ALA A 87 -5.37 12.50 -16.47
CA ALA A 87 -6.75 12.29 -16.89
C ALA A 87 -6.90 12.17 -18.42
N GLU A 88 -6.00 12.83 -19.15
CA GLU A 88 -5.99 12.87 -20.61
C GLU A 88 -5.63 11.51 -21.23
N ASP A 89 -5.00 10.62 -20.47
CA ASP A 89 -4.67 9.26 -20.90
C ASP A 89 -5.88 8.33 -20.95
N TYR A 90 -7.03 8.75 -20.41
CA TYR A 90 -8.23 7.93 -20.34
C TYR A 90 -9.40 8.57 -21.09
N GLU A 91 -10.33 7.73 -21.53
CA GLU A 91 -11.62 8.16 -22.07
C GLU A 91 -12.74 7.33 -21.44
N GLU A 92 -13.87 7.99 -21.15
CA GLU A 92 -15.10 7.32 -20.74
C GLU A 92 -15.81 6.76 -21.98
N VAL A 93 -16.16 5.48 -21.95
CA VAL A 93 -16.93 4.82 -23.00
C VAL A 93 -18.28 4.40 -22.43
N THR A 94 -19.33 5.01 -22.95
CA THR A 94 -20.72 4.70 -22.56
C THR A 94 -21.28 3.56 -23.40
N VAL A 95 -21.82 2.55 -22.73
CA VAL A 95 -22.47 1.40 -23.35
C VAL A 95 -23.89 1.24 -22.81
N THR A 96 -24.72 0.45 -23.49
CA THR A 96 -26.05 0.12 -22.98
C THR A 96 -25.91 -0.68 -21.68
N GLY A 97 -26.19 -0.03 -20.54
CA GLY A 97 -26.07 -0.65 -19.21
C GLY A 97 -24.97 -0.07 -18.31
N GLY A 98 -24.18 0.92 -18.77
CA GLY A 98 -23.19 1.60 -17.92
C GLY A 98 -22.11 2.37 -18.68
N ALA A 99 -21.04 2.70 -17.98
CA ALA A 99 -19.83 3.30 -18.54
C ALA A 99 -18.59 2.58 -18.02
N TYR A 100 -17.50 2.65 -18.78
CA TYR A 100 -16.18 2.18 -18.37
C TYR A 100 -15.10 3.14 -18.84
N TRP A 101 -13.90 3.01 -18.30
CA TRP A 101 -12.75 3.84 -18.67
C TRP A 101 -11.78 3.04 -19.51
N LYS A 102 -11.37 3.60 -20.65
CA LYS A 102 -10.39 3.00 -21.56
C LYS A 102 -9.09 3.81 -21.54
N SER A 103 -7.96 3.12 -21.38
CA SER A 103 -6.63 3.70 -21.55
C SER A 103 -6.34 3.93 -23.02
N LYS A 104 -5.86 5.13 -23.36
CA LYS A 104 -5.38 5.49 -24.70
C LYS A 104 -3.97 5.01 -24.98
N LYS A 105 -3.23 4.57 -23.95
CA LYS A 105 -1.83 4.14 -24.05
C LYS A 105 -1.69 2.66 -24.43
N ASP A 106 -2.50 1.81 -23.83
CA ASP A 106 -2.34 0.35 -23.90
C ASP A 106 -3.64 -0.42 -24.16
N ASP A 107 -4.72 0.28 -24.54
CA ASP A 107 -6.06 -0.26 -24.78
C ASP A 107 -6.68 -1.02 -23.59
N SER A 108 -6.11 -0.88 -22.38
CA SER A 108 -6.67 -1.49 -21.17
C SER A 108 -8.01 -0.87 -20.79
N VAL A 109 -8.87 -1.66 -20.15
CA VAL A 109 -10.22 -1.26 -19.75
C VAL A 109 -10.39 -1.40 -18.24
N PHE A 110 -10.98 -0.39 -17.62
CA PHE A 110 -11.37 -0.39 -16.22
C PHE A 110 -12.87 -0.22 -16.08
N MET A 111 -13.50 -1.21 -15.45
CA MET A 111 -14.92 -1.20 -15.13
C MET A 111 -15.11 -0.71 -13.71
N GLY A 112 -15.49 0.56 -13.58
CA GLY A 112 -15.67 1.23 -12.29
C GLY A 112 -15.83 2.73 -12.47
N THR A 113 -15.93 3.44 -11.35
CA THR A 113 -16.01 4.90 -11.32
C THR A 113 -14.65 5.53 -11.60
N TRP A 114 -14.65 6.81 -12.00
CA TRP A 114 -13.42 7.60 -12.15
C TRP A 114 -12.57 7.60 -10.88
N SER A 115 -13.22 7.74 -9.72
CA SER A 115 -12.54 7.75 -8.43
C SER A 115 -11.84 6.42 -8.13
N GLU A 116 -12.45 5.29 -8.46
CA GLU A 116 -11.83 3.96 -8.27
C GLU A 116 -10.68 3.74 -9.25
N LEU A 117 -10.76 4.28 -10.48
CA LEU A 117 -9.67 4.26 -11.44
C LEU A 117 -8.47 5.08 -10.95
N GLU A 118 -8.75 6.28 -10.44
CA GLU A 118 -7.75 7.17 -9.87
C GLU A 118 -7.05 6.52 -8.68
N VAL A 119 -7.81 5.91 -7.76
CA VAL A 119 -7.26 5.13 -6.63
C VAL A 119 -6.47 3.92 -7.12
N LYS A 120 -6.94 3.19 -8.14
CA LYS A 120 -6.22 2.04 -8.68
C LYS A 120 -4.88 2.42 -9.31
N ILE A 121 -4.84 3.52 -10.07
CA ILE A 121 -3.64 3.96 -10.76
C ILE A 121 -2.67 4.60 -9.77
N LYS A 122 -3.13 5.55 -8.97
CA LYS A 122 -2.30 6.14 -7.92
C LYS A 122 -1.86 5.03 -6.94
N GLY A 123 -2.67 4.00 -6.75
CA GLY A 123 -2.57 3.09 -5.63
C GLY A 123 -3.30 3.70 -4.45
N GLU A 124 -3.95 2.87 -3.65
CA GLU A 124 -4.45 3.34 -2.36
C GLU A 124 -3.25 3.57 -1.44
N GLU A 125 -3.24 4.69 -0.73
CA GLU A 125 -2.16 4.98 0.18
C GLU A 125 -2.17 3.94 1.31
N THR A 126 -1.10 3.17 1.43
CA THR A 126 -1.02 2.03 2.34
C THR A 126 -1.26 2.44 3.81
N TRP A 127 -1.05 3.71 4.17
CA TRP A 127 -1.40 4.23 5.49
C TRP A 127 -2.92 4.27 5.74
N LEU A 128 -3.75 4.51 4.72
CA LEU A 128 -5.21 4.42 4.81
C LEU A 128 -5.65 2.96 5.00
N ILE A 129 -5.01 2.04 4.29
CA ILE A 129 -5.18 0.59 4.45
C ILE A 129 -4.86 0.20 5.90
N ALA A 130 -3.69 0.61 6.40
CA ALA A 130 -3.28 0.36 7.78
C ALA A 130 -4.24 0.97 8.80
N GLY A 131 -4.84 2.14 8.53
CA GLY A 131 -5.86 2.76 9.38
C GLY A 131 -7.13 1.91 9.50
N ARG A 132 -7.60 1.31 8.39
CA ARG A 132 -8.73 0.36 8.44
C ARG A 132 -8.38 -0.89 9.25
N MET A 133 -7.18 -1.43 9.07
CA MET A 133 -6.71 -2.60 9.80
C MET A 133 -6.60 -2.34 11.30
N MET A 134 -6.11 -1.17 11.69
CA MET A 134 -5.97 -0.78 13.09
C MET A 134 -7.33 -0.84 13.79
N MET A 135 -8.37 -0.31 13.14
CA MET A 135 -9.74 -0.35 13.64
C MET A 135 -10.34 -1.76 13.66
N GLN A 136 -10.06 -2.59 12.66
CA GLN A 136 -10.67 -3.92 12.50
C GLN A 136 -10.04 -5.00 13.38
N TYR A 137 -8.71 -5.00 13.52
CA TYR A 137 -7.96 -6.14 14.05
C TYR A 137 -7.14 -5.82 15.31
N ILE A 138 -6.85 -4.55 15.60
CA ILE A 138 -5.84 -4.19 16.61
C ILE A 138 -6.48 -3.48 17.81
N GLU A 139 -7.29 -2.43 17.60
CA GLU A 139 -7.89 -1.70 18.72
C GLU A 139 -9.12 -2.40 19.32
N LEU A 140 -9.84 -3.19 18.52
CA LEU A 140 -11.02 -3.91 18.99
C LEU A 140 -10.69 -5.23 19.69
N HIS A 141 -9.49 -5.80 19.49
CA HIS A 141 -9.07 -7.12 19.99
C HIS A 141 -7.65 -7.03 20.62
N PRO A 142 -7.49 -6.31 21.75
CA PRO A 142 -6.19 -6.16 22.41
C PRO A 142 -5.58 -7.50 22.84
#